data_AF-A0A2A5GSV8-F1
#
_entry.id   AF-A0A2A5GSV8-F1
#
_cell.length_a   1.000
_cell.length_b   1.000
_cell.length_c   1.000
_cell.angle_alpha   90.00
_cell.angle_beta   90.00
_cell.angle_gamma   90.00
#
_symmetry.space_group_name_H-M   'P 1'
#
loop_
_entity.id
_entity.type
_entity.pdbx_description
1 polymer ?
#
loop_
_entity_poly.entity_id
_entity_poly.type
_entity_poly.pdbx_seq_one_letter_code
_entity_poly.pdbx_strand_id
1 'polypeptide(L)'
;MKQLAYLITALLSLQLSIAQNTTTNIEMLASNWNVPKDATFEIFDNRETLLLTSGRATANNQKFKNGTIEVDVYANSVRSFAGITFRKQEHNMEEVYMRLHKSNQVDAVQYTPIFNNESSWQLFREYQARVNFKNKGWNALRIEVDNTSAEVFVNDKKVMSIDHLRTNQNAGEIGLFALFSNRFSNFRFTPKKMGNSETVNRNPIDPNIITKWDITKAKPYKEGALHFDDFSKEKYSTVTTEKSGLLPISKYLKKTSSGNFEENTEDYTIASTTIHSNNGETKLFTFDYSDKIIVYLNGKVLFKGNNAFRAKGIQYMGHIDINVNKLYLPLKKGENKLHCVVIDKANGWGLIAKLE
;
A
#
# COMPACT_ATOMS: atom_id res chain seq x y z
N MET A 1 27.26 -39.55 56.70
CA MET A 1 27.06 -39.76 55.25
C MET A 1 25.59 -39.59 54.81
N LYS A 2 24.92 -38.47 55.14
CA LYS A 2 23.55 -38.18 54.64
C LYS A 2 23.21 -36.67 54.54
N GLN A 3 24.21 -35.79 54.53
CA GLN A 3 23.96 -34.33 54.49
C GLN A 3 24.85 -33.55 53.51
N LEU A 4 25.64 -34.22 52.67
CA LEU A 4 26.58 -33.57 51.75
C LEU A 4 26.35 -33.94 50.28
N ALA A 5 25.12 -34.30 49.91
CA ALA A 5 24.76 -34.67 48.55
C ALA A 5 23.50 -33.94 48.02
N TYR A 6 23.04 -32.91 48.73
CA TYR A 6 21.98 -32.00 48.25
C TYR A 6 22.53 -30.62 47.83
N LEU A 7 23.86 -30.46 47.81
CA LEU A 7 24.52 -29.23 47.38
C LEU A 7 25.14 -29.33 45.97
N ILE A 8 24.70 -30.30 45.16
CA ILE A 8 25.10 -30.44 43.74
C ILE A 8 23.90 -30.24 42.79
N THR A 9 22.68 -30.11 43.31
CA THR A 9 21.45 -29.99 42.50
C THR A 9 20.82 -28.59 42.48
N ALA A 10 21.46 -27.57 43.06
CA ALA A 10 20.86 -26.23 43.18
C ALA A 10 21.68 -25.08 42.54
N LEU A 11 22.77 -25.36 41.82
CA LEU A 11 23.64 -24.33 41.26
C LEU A 11 24.21 -24.69 39.87
N LEU A 12 23.33 -25.09 38.95
CA LEU A 12 23.51 -24.73 37.54
C LEU A 12 22.16 -24.28 37.00
N SER A 13 21.82 -23.07 37.45
CA SER A 13 21.29 -21.99 36.64
C SER A 13 20.53 -22.43 35.39
N LEU A 14 19.20 -22.27 35.45
CA LEU A 14 18.37 -21.94 34.30
C LEU A 14 19.14 -20.96 33.41
N GLN A 15 19.78 -21.46 32.34
CA GLN A 15 20.03 -20.64 31.17
C GLN A 15 18.68 -20.47 30.49
N LEU A 16 17.89 -19.53 31.01
CA LEU A 16 16.94 -18.80 30.19
C LEU A 16 17.79 -18.11 29.11
N SER A 17 18.01 -18.84 28.03
CA SER A 17 18.51 -18.31 26.78
C SER A 17 17.37 -17.43 26.26
N ILE A 18 17.30 -16.21 26.78
CA ILE A 18 16.64 -15.12 26.11
C ILE A 18 17.39 -15.02 24.79
N ALA A 19 16.82 -15.58 23.73
CA ALA A 19 17.28 -15.32 22.38
C ALA A 19 17.12 -13.81 22.18
N GLN A 20 18.17 -13.06 22.49
CA GLN A 20 18.24 -11.66 22.15
C GLN A 20 18.15 -11.60 20.63
N ASN A 21 17.13 -10.92 20.15
CA ASN A 21 17.03 -10.65 18.74
C ASN A 21 18.22 -9.78 18.36
N THR A 22 19.16 -10.32 17.59
CA THR A 22 20.36 -9.59 17.18
C THR A 22 19.96 -8.50 16.18
N THR A 23 20.33 -7.26 16.48
CA THR A 23 20.21 -6.14 15.55
C THR A 23 21.28 -6.25 14.47
N THR A 24 20.86 -6.20 13.20
CA THR A 24 21.75 -6.11 12.04
C THR A 24 21.80 -4.66 11.58
N ASN A 25 22.98 -4.06 11.63
CA ASN A 25 23.25 -2.75 11.03
C ASN A 25 23.75 -2.95 9.59
N ILE A 26 23.25 -2.15 8.65
CA ILE A 26 23.70 -2.17 7.26
C ILE A 26 24.38 -0.82 6.98
N GLU A 27 25.71 -0.87 6.82
CA GLU A 27 26.50 0.33 6.52
C GLU A 27 26.09 0.93 5.16
N MET A 28 26.16 2.26 5.05
CA MET A 28 25.81 2.99 3.82
C MET A 28 27.00 2.97 2.85
N LEU A 29 27.33 1.77 2.37
CA LEU A 29 28.42 1.51 1.44
C LEU A 29 27.90 0.78 0.20
N ALA A 30 28.45 1.10 -0.97
CA ALA A 30 27.98 0.55 -2.25
C ALA A 30 27.93 -1.00 -2.29
N SER A 31 28.82 -1.69 -1.59
CA SER A 31 28.83 -3.16 -1.52
C SER A 31 27.58 -3.76 -0.86
N ASN A 32 26.91 -3.00 0.00
CA ASN A 32 25.79 -3.47 0.81
C ASN A 32 24.43 -3.20 0.18
N TRP A 33 24.37 -2.47 -0.93
CA TRP A 33 23.12 -1.99 -1.52
C TRP A 33 23.08 -2.16 -3.03
N ASN A 34 21.92 -2.58 -3.53
CA ASN A 34 21.56 -2.44 -4.93
C ASN A 34 20.78 -1.12 -5.09
N VAL A 35 21.32 -0.18 -5.87
CA VAL A 35 20.83 1.20 -5.95
C VAL A 35 20.62 1.67 -7.39
N PRO A 36 19.77 2.69 -7.62
CA PRO A 36 19.72 3.42 -8.89
C PRO A 36 21.07 4.07 -9.23
N LYS A 37 21.32 4.30 -10.53
CA LYS A 37 22.62 4.80 -11.03
C LYS A 37 23.02 6.18 -10.48
N ASP A 38 22.04 7.00 -10.11
CA ASP A 38 22.23 8.35 -9.61
C ASP A 38 22.30 8.44 -8.07
N ALA A 39 22.27 7.29 -7.39
CA ALA A 39 22.50 7.23 -5.96
C ALA A 39 23.98 7.42 -5.61
N THR A 40 24.26 8.11 -4.52
CA THR A 40 25.63 8.41 -4.07
C THR A 40 25.82 8.00 -2.62
N PHE A 41 26.99 7.45 -2.29
CA PHE A 41 27.41 7.18 -0.93
C PHE A 41 28.44 8.23 -0.51
N GLU A 42 28.18 8.92 0.60
CA GLU A 42 29.00 10.04 1.03
C GLU A 42 29.06 10.16 2.56
N ILE A 43 30.13 10.78 3.07
CA ILE A 43 30.16 11.26 4.45
C ILE A 43 29.46 12.61 4.51
N PHE A 44 28.38 12.68 5.27
CA PHE A 44 27.62 13.91 5.49
C PHE A 44 27.21 14.01 6.96
N ASP A 45 27.38 15.18 7.57
CA ASP A 45 27.09 15.41 8.99
C ASP A 45 27.82 14.41 9.91
N ASN A 46 29.09 14.09 9.58
CA ASN A 46 29.94 13.10 10.24
C ASN A 46 29.34 11.67 10.28
N ARG A 47 28.47 11.33 9.34
CA ARG A 47 27.86 10.00 9.20
C ARG A 47 28.08 9.45 7.80
N GLU A 48 28.14 8.13 7.68
CA GLU A 48 27.97 7.45 6.39
C GLU A 48 26.53 7.60 5.94
N THR A 49 26.34 8.05 4.69
CA THR A 49 25.02 8.31 4.15
C THR A 49 24.85 7.76 2.75
N LEU A 50 23.62 7.36 2.46
CA LEU A 50 23.13 7.12 1.10
C LEU A 50 22.26 8.30 0.70
N LEU A 51 22.69 9.05 -0.32
CA LEU A 51 21.89 10.04 -1.02
C LEU A 51 21.14 9.35 -2.16
N LEU A 52 19.81 9.30 -2.08
CA LEU A 52 18.95 8.68 -3.08
C LEU A 52 18.06 9.75 -3.72
N THR A 53 18.24 10.00 -5.01
CA THR A 53 17.51 11.03 -5.77
C THR A 53 16.08 10.58 -6.11
N SER A 54 15.94 9.38 -6.66
CA SER A 54 14.65 8.80 -7.01
C SER A 54 14.75 7.28 -7.04
N GLY A 55 13.67 6.58 -6.72
CA GLY A 55 13.57 5.13 -6.82
C GLY A 55 13.83 4.42 -5.49
N ARG A 56 14.35 3.20 -5.56
CA ARG A 56 14.49 2.31 -4.39
C ARG A 56 15.89 1.72 -4.31
N ALA A 57 16.44 1.71 -3.11
CA ALA A 57 17.65 0.97 -2.77
C ALA A 57 17.27 -0.30 -2.02
N THR A 58 17.85 -1.46 -2.39
CA THR A 58 17.60 -2.74 -1.72
C THR A 58 18.86 -3.19 -0.99
N ALA A 59 18.74 -3.57 0.29
CA ALA A 59 19.87 -4.09 1.05
C ALA A 59 20.25 -5.50 0.56
N ASN A 60 21.52 -5.69 0.21
CA ASN A 60 22.01 -6.92 -0.40
C ASN A 60 21.92 -8.10 0.59
N ASN A 61 21.39 -9.23 0.09
CA ASN A 61 21.30 -10.49 0.82
C ASN A 61 20.52 -10.42 2.15
N GLN A 62 19.67 -9.41 2.34
CA GLN A 62 18.84 -9.26 3.53
C GLN A 62 17.39 -9.67 3.27
N LYS A 63 16.80 -10.40 4.22
CA LYS A 63 15.38 -10.73 4.23
C LYS A 63 14.78 -10.40 5.60
N PHE A 64 13.56 -9.89 5.58
CA PHE A 64 12.84 -9.48 6.79
C PHE A 64 11.43 -10.09 6.79
N LYS A 65 11.01 -10.55 7.97
CA LYS A 65 9.66 -11.09 8.23
C LYS A 65 8.92 -10.22 9.24
N ASN A 66 9.34 -10.30 10.51
CA ASN A 66 8.79 -9.58 11.65
C ASN A 66 9.93 -8.93 12.43
N GLY A 67 9.63 -7.86 13.16
CA GLY A 67 10.61 -7.14 13.97
C GLY A 67 10.58 -5.65 13.73
N THR A 68 11.69 -4.98 13.98
CA THR A 68 11.82 -3.53 13.86
C THR A 68 12.74 -3.19 12.71
N ILE A 69 12.37 -2.24 11.85
CA ILE A 69 13.22 -1.63 10.83
C ILE A 69 13.38 -0.16 11.18
N GLU A 70 14.60 0.36 11.14
CA GLU A 70 14.93 1.73 11.54
C GLU A 70 15.87 2.38 10.54
N VAL A 71 15.65 3.66 10.27
CA VAL A 71 16.55 4.50 9.48
C VAL A 71 16.46 5.96 9.93
N ASP A 72 17.60 6.65 9.89
CA ASP A 72 17.63 8.10 10.05
C ASP A 72 17.51 8.77 8.67
N VAL A 73 16.59 9.73 8.54
CA VAL A 73 16.37 10.53 7.32
C VAL A 73 16.67 11.99 7.60
N TYR A 74 17.48 12.62 6.75
CA TYR A 74 17.85 14.00 6.96
C TYR A 74 16.65 14.95 6.78
N ALA A 75 16.56 15.97 7.63
CA ALA A 75 15.53 16.99 7.55
C ALA A 75 15.60 17.73 6.21
N ASN A 76 14.46 17.85 5.52
CA ASN A 76 14.39 18.50 4.22
C ASN A 76 13.06 19.25 4.06
N SER A 77 13.10 20.58 4.01
CA SER A 77 11.90 21.41 3.78
C SER A 77 11.56 21.57 2.30
N VAL A 78 12.47 21.24 1.39
CA VAL A 78 12.21 21.18 -0.05
C VAL A 78 11.39 19.92 -0.35
N ARG A 79 10.60 19.94 -1.42
CA ARG A 79 9.80 18.79 -1.87
C ARG A 79 10.66 17.53 -1.88
N SER A 80 10.35 16.60 -1.00
CA SER A 80 11.12 15.39 -0.76
C SER A 80 10.24 14.32 -0.11
N PHE A 81 10.48 13.08 -0.54
CA PHE A 81 9.83 11.86 -0.06
C PHE A 81 10.95 10.87 0.28
N ALA A 82 10.85 10.23 1.44
CA ALA A 82 11.87 9.31 1.92
C ALA A 82 11.24 8.27 2.85
N GLY A 83 11.56 7.00 2.65
CA GLY A 83 10.89 5.92 3.37
C GLY A 83 11.62 4.60 3.38
N ILE A 84 10.98 3.61 3.99
CA ILE A 84 11.43 2.22 4.06
C ILE A 84 10.53 1.39 3.16
N THR A 85 11.13 0.47 2.41
CA THR A 85 10.43 -0.62 1.75
C THR A 85 10.74 -1.93 2.45
N PHE A 86 9.75 -2.80 2.58
CA PHE A 86 9.94 -4.07 3.28
C PHE A 86 9.04 -5.15 2.71
N ARG A 87 9.46 -6.40 2.95
CA ARG A 87 8.84 -7.60 2.38
C ARG A 87 8.66 -7.44 0.88
N LYS A 88 9.74 -7.12 0.18
CA LYS A 88 9.77 -7.10 -1.28
C LYS A 88 9.98 -8.50 -1.84
N GLN A 89 9.15 -8.90 -2.78
CA GLN A 89 9.28 -10.09 -3.62
C GLN A 89 8.79 -9.70 -5.01
N GLU A 90 9.58 -10.06 -6.02
CA GLU A 90 9.31 -9.72 -7.41
C GLU A 90 9.05 -8.21 -7.57
N HIS A 91 7.80 -7.83 -7.83
CA HIS A 91 7.36 -6.46 -8.09
C HIS A 91 6.42 -5.92 -7.02
N ASN A 92 6.26 -6.62 -5.90
CA ASN A 92 5.34 -6.25 -4.84
C ASN A 92 6.13 -5.96 -3.57
N MET A 93 5.74 -4.96 -2.80
CA MET A 93 6.35 -4.66 -1.49
C MET A 93 5.46 -3.77 -0.64
N GLU A 94 5.75 -3.67 0.65
CA GLU A 94 5.18 -2.67 1.53
C GLU A 94 6.08 -1.42 1.56
N GLU A 95 5.48 -0.23 1.68
CA GLU A 95 6.22 1.03 1.74
C GLU A 95 5.59 1.98 2.76
N VAL A 96 6.44 2.54 3.63
CA VAL A 96 6.07 3.66 4.50
C VAL A 96 7.06 4.78 4.23
N TYR A 97 6.54 5.97 3.93
CA TYR A 97 7.38 7.11 3.58
C TYR A 97 6.92 8.40 4.26
N MET A 98 7.89 9.27 4.49
CA MET A 98 7.74 10.62 4.99
C MET A 98 7.75 11.60 3.81
N ARG A 99 6.89 12.62 3.89
CA ARG A 99 6.83 13.74 2.95
C ARG A 99 7.37 14.96 3.67
N LEU A 100 8.68 15.12 3.71
CA LEU A 100 9.35 16.04 4.65
C LEU A 100 8.90 17.50 4.46
N HIS A 101 8.68 17.91 3.20
CA HIS A 101 8.09 19.21 2.81
C HIS A 101 6.64 19.44 3.29
N LYS A 102 5.96 18.40 3.75
CA LYS A 102 4.59 18.43 4.29
C LYS A 102 4.57 18.33 5.82
N SER A 103 5.64 18.74 6.49
CA SER A 103 5.66 18.80 7.95
C SER A 103 4.39 19.48 8.49
N ASN A 104 3.80 18.87 9.51
CA ASN A 104 2.58 19.30 10.18
C ASN A 104 1.29 19.23 9.33
N GLN A 105 1.30 18.65 8.13
CA GLN A 105 0.11 18.34 7.33
C GLN A 105 -0.43 16.93 7.66
N VAL A 106 -1.72 16.67 7.41
CA VAL A 106 -2.38 15.39 7.74
C VAL A 106 -1.78 14.18 7.03
N ASP A 107 -1.13 14.41 5.90
CA ASP A 107 -0.53 13.40 5.03
C ASP A 107 1.00 13.42 5.09
N ALA A 108 1.61 13.92 6.18
CA ALA A 108 3.06 14.04 6.32
C ALA A 108 3.79 12.69 6.31
N VAL A 109 3.17 11.63 6.82
CA VAL A 109 3.64 10.24 6.72
C VAL A 109 2.54 9.39 6.11
N GLN A 110 2.89 8.46 5.23
CA GLN A 110 1.93 7.61 4.55
C GLN A 110 2.44 6.17 4.41
N TYR A 111 1.53 5.23 4.56
CA TYR A 111 1.73 3.83 4.15
C TYR A 111 1.03 3.58 2.81
N THR A 112 1.64 2.75 1.97
CA THR A 112 1.02 2.23 0.76
C THR A 112 1.62 0.87 0.41
N PRO A 113 0.83 -0.11 -0.04
CA PRO A 113 1.38 -1.23 -0.77
C PRO A 113 1.85 -0.77 -2.14
N ILE A 114 2.84 -1.49 -2.65
CA ILE A 114 3.30 -1.43 -4.03
C ILE A 114 2.88 -2.74 -4.69
N PHE A 115 2.12 -2.63 -5.78
CA PHE A 115 1.76 -3.77 -6.61
C PHE A 115 2.31 -3.58 -8.01
N ASN A 116 2.98 -4.60 -8.57
CA ASN A 116 3.54 -4.54 -9.93
C ASN A 116 4.46 -3.32 -10.16
N ASN A 117 5.27 -2.98 -9.16
CA ASN A 117 6.15 -1.80 -9.07
C ASN A 117 5.43 -0.44 -9.02
N GLU A 118 4.13 -0.44 -8.74
CA GLU A 118 3.33 0.77 -8.70
C GLU A 118 2.76 1.06 -7.31
N SER A 119 2.90 2.32 -6.90
CA SER A 119 2.33 2.81 -5.64
C SER A 119 0.82 2.92 -5.74
N SER A 120 0.10 2.51 -4.68
CA SER A 120 -1.35 2.51 -4.61
C SER A 120 -1.92 3.53 -3.61
N TRP A 121 -1.18 4.60 -3.35
CA TRP A 121 -1.43 5.53 -2.24
C TRP A 121 -2.81 6.21 -2.28
N GLN A 122 -3.46 6.34 -3.45
CA GLN A 122 -4.81 6.90 -3.55
C GLN A 122 -5.87 6.02 -2.87
N LEU A 123 -5.62 4.71 -2.79
CA LEU A 123 -6.57 3.72 -2.30
C LEU A 123 -6.56 3.57 -0.77
N PHE A 124 -5.52 4.09 -0.10
CA PHE A 124 -5.20 3.82 1.30
C PHE A 124 -5.08 5.11 2.13
N ARG A 125 -6.08 5.99 1.98
CA ARG A 125 -6.12 7.31 2.63
C ARG A 125 -6.14 7.25 4.16
N GLU A 126 -6.62 6.14 4.71
CA GLU A 126 -6.76 5.90 6.15
C GLU A 126 -5.41 5.70 6.84
N TYR A 127 -4.34 5.36 6.09
CA TYR A 127 -2.99 5.19 6.62
C TYR A 127 -2.11 6.39 6.31
N GLN A 128 -2.56 7.55 6.81
CA GLN A 128 -1.84 8.82 6.78
C GLN A 128 -1.71 9.37 8.20
N ALA A 129 -0.61 10.09 8.47
CA ALA A 129 -0.38 10.68 9.78
C ALA A 129 0.19 12.09 9.70
N ARG A 130 -0.32 12.95 10.60
CA ARG A 130 0.21 14.28 10.86
C ARG A 130 1.45 14.19 11.74
N VAL A 131 2.58 14.61 11.20
CA VAL A 131 3.86 14.61 11.92
C VAL A 131 4.55 15.95 11.75
N ASN A 132 5.03 16.52 12.86
CA ASN A 132 5.92 17.67 12.81
C ASN A 132 7.37 17.17 12.78
N PHE A 133 8.00 17.24 11.61
CA PHE A 133 9.39 16.82 11.43
C PHE A 133 10.34 17.85 12.02
N LYS A 134 11.53 17.39 12.45
CA LYS A 134 12.66 18.28 12.68
C LYS A 134 12.99 18.98 11.36
N ASN A 135 13.30 20.27 11.44
CA ASN A 135 13.68 21.10 10.28
C ASN A 135 15.21 21.14 10.04
N LYS A 136 16.00 20.58 10.97
CA LYS A 136 17.45 20.40 10.88
C LYS A 136 17.85 19.07 11.52
N GLY A 137 18.97 18.51 11.08
CA GLY A 137 19.46 17.21 11.57
C GLY A 137 18.60 16.04 11.10
N TRP A 138 18.55 14.98 11.90
CA TRP A 138 18.00 13.68 11.50
C TRP A 138 16.64 13.39 12.14
N ASN A 139 15.68 12.97 11.31
CA ASN A 139 14.42 12.38 11.74
C ASN A 139 14.54 10.85 11.73
N ALA A 140 14.27 10.19 12.85
CA ALA A 140 14.28 8.73 12.92
C ALA A 140 12.93 8.18 12.44
N LEU A 141 12.93 7.32 11.43
CA LEU A 141 11.78 6.53 10.99
C LEU A 141 11.95 5.10 11.46
N ARG A 142 10.93 4.57 12.14
CA ARG A 142 10.93 3.22 12.69
C ARG A 142 9.60 2.52 12.42
N ILE A 143 9.68 1.29 11.94
CA ILE A 143 8.51 0.45 11.64
C ILE A 143 8.65 -0.83 12.43
N GLU A 144 7.70 -1.08 13.32
CA GLU A 144 7.57 -2.37 14.00
C GLU A 144 6.54 -3.22 13.25
N VAL A 145 6.95 -4.38 12.75
CA VAL A 145 6.10 -5.29 11.97
C VAL A 145 5.82 -6.55 12.79
N ASP A 146 4.53 -6.85 12.96
CA ASP A 146 4.06 -8.09 13.58
C ASP A 146 3.02 -8.79 12.70
N ASN A 147 3.48 -9.85 12.02
CA ASN A 147 2.70 -10.68 11.10
C ASN A 147 2.04 -9.87 9.99
N THR A 148 0.77 -9.51 10.14
CA THR A 148 0.06 -8.71 9.14
C THR A 148 -0.16 -7.28 9.60
N SER A 149 0.32 -6.88 10.77
CA SER A 149 0.17 -5.51 11.27
C SER A 149 1.52 -4.80 11.35
N ALA A 150 1.49 -3.47 11.39
CA ALA A 150 2.67 -2.67 11.64
C ALA A 150 2.35 -1.40 12.43
N GLU A 151 3.29 -0.95 13.24
CA GLU A 151 3.24 0.34 13.95
C GLU A 151 4.37 1.22 13.44
N VAL A 152 4.05 2.46 13.09
CA VAL A 152 5.01 3.42 12.55
C VAL A 152 5.32 4.47 13.60
N PHE A 153 6.61 4.75 13.78
CA PHE A 153 7.13 5.74 14.70
C PHE A 153 8.00 6.74 13.96
N VAL A 154 7.88 8.01 14.32
CA VAL A 154 8.79 9.08 13.89
C VAL A 154 9.31 9.81 15.11
N ASN A 155 10.64 9.91 15.25
CA ASN A 155 11.29 10.50 16.41
C ASN A 155 10.74 9.92 17.74
N ASP A 156 10.71 8.58 17.82
CA ASP A 156 10.23 7.78 18.95
C ASP A 156 8.75 7.92 19.32
N LYS A 157 8.00 8.75 18.60
CA LYS A 157 6.55 8.88 18.77
C LYS A 157 5.82 7.96 17.79
N LYS A 158 4.88 7.15 18.30
CA LYS A 158 3.96 6.38 17.46
C LYS A 158 3.04 7.32 16.69
N VAL A 159 2.97 7.18 15.37
CA VAL A 159 2.21 8.09 14.48
C VAL A 159 1.13 7.39 13.68
N MET A 160 1.24 6.08 13.45
CA MET A 160 0.30 5.32 12.62
C MET A 160 0.26 3.85 13.02
N SER A 161 -0.92 3.26 12.99
CA SER A 161 -1.15 1.83 13.17
C SER A 161 -1.74 1.26 11.88
N ILE A 162 -1.09 0.25 11.32
CA ILE A 162 -1.52 -0.48 10.13
C ILE A 162 -2.02 -1.84 10.60
N ASP A 163 -3.34 -2.03 10.59
CA ASP A 163 -4.00 -3.25 11.06
C ASP A 163 -3.80 -4.44 10.11
N HIS A 164 -3.61 -4.18 8.81
CA HIS A 164 -3.35 -5.20 7.81
C HIS A 164 -2.39 -4.73 6.70
N LEU A 165 -1.24 -5.37 6.53
CA LEU A 165 -0.35 -5.18 5.41
C LEU A 165 -0.97 -5.83 4.18
N ARG A 166 -1.01 -5.11 3.05
CA ARG A 166 -1.88 -5.45 1.92
C ARG A 166 -1.24 -6.34 0.87
N THR A 167 0.08 -6.42 0.85
CA THR A 167 0.75 -7.47 0.08
C THR A 167 0.58 -8.80 0.79
N ASN A 168 0.38 -9.87 0.03
CA ASN A 168 0.27 -11.23 0.58
C ASN A 168 1.62 -11.78 1.06
N GLN A 169 2.63 -10.92 1.23
CA GLN A 169 3.99 -11.30 1.53
C GLN A 169 4.19 -11.32 3.03
N ASN A 170 4.70 -12.44 3.53
CA ASN A 170 5.04 -12.60 4.94
C ASN A 170 6.51 -12.27 5.23
N ALA A 171 7.39 -12.35 4.22
CA ALA A 171 8.80 -12.01 4.31
C ALA A 171 9.30 -11.51 2.95
N GLY A 172 10.45 -10.86 2.89
CA GLY A 172 11.07 -10.45 1.62
C GLY A 172 12.24 -9.52 1.82
N GLU A 173 12.75 -8.95 0.74
CA GLU A 173 13.84 -7.98 0.79
C GLU A 173 13.41 -6.69 1.53
N ILE A 174 14.38 -5.96 2.03
CA ILE A 174 14.21 -4.67 2.72
C ILE A 174 15.05 -3.60 2.05
N GLY A 175 14.62 -2.36 2.19
CA GLY A 175 15.25 -1.27 1.49
C GLY A 175 14.73 0.09 1.86
N LEU A 176 15.07 1.04 1.00
CA LEU A 176 14.75 2.45 1.10
C LEU A 176 14.05 2.91 -0.16
N PHE A 177 13.23 3.95 -0.02
CA PHE A 177 12.57 4.63 -1.11
C PHE A 177 12.83 6.12 -1.01
N ALA A 178 13.07 6.79 -2.14
CA ALA A 178 13.05 8.23 -2.22
C ALA A 178 12.42 8.74 -3.52
N LEU A 179 11.88 9.95 -3.44
CA LEU A 179 11.48 10.76 -4.60
C LEU A 179 11.78 12.22 -4.28
N PHE A 180 12.41 12.93 -5.22
CA PHE A 180 12.93 14.29 -5.03
C PHE A 180 14.00 14.37 -3.91
N SER A 181 15.02 13.51 -4.01
CA SER A 181 16.28 13.51 -3.25
C SER A 181 16.18 13.60 -1.72
N ASN A 182 16.71 12.57 -1.05
CA ASN A 182 16.95 12.64 0.39
C ASN A 182 18.13 11.77 0.82
N ARG A 183 18.63 12.02 2.04
CA ARG A 183 19.75 11.30 2.65
C ARG A 183 19.25 10.37 3.74
N PHE A 184 19.85 9.18 3.75
CA PHE A 184 19.60 8.14 4.73
C PHE A 184 20.90 7.80 5.46
N SER A 185 20.79 7.47 6.75
CA SER A 185 21.89 6.95 7.55
C SER A 185 21.37 5.94 8.56
N ASN A 186 22.28 5.20 9.20
CA ASN A 186 21.97 4.36 10.37
C ASN A 186 20.82 3.35 10.13
N PHE A 187 20.82 2.71 8.95
CA PHE A 187 19.83 1.70 8.61
C PHE A 187 20.13 0.40 9.37
N ARG A 188 19.11 -0.11 10.07
CA ARG A 188 19.21 -1.35 10.82
C ARG A 188 17.88 -2.05 10.90
N PHE A 189 17.93 -3.34 11.17
CA PHE A 189 16.74 -4.10 11.51
C PHE A 189 17.03 -5.11 12.61
N THR A 190 16.02 -5.35 13.44
CA THR A 190 16.06 -6.32 14.54
C THR A 190 14.91 -7.29 14.34
N PRO A 191 15.16 -8.53 13.88
CA PRO A 191 14.11 -9.54 13.72
C PRO A 191 13.37 -9.78 15.04
N LYS A 192 12.10 -10.16 15.02
CA LYS A 192 11.38 -10.56 16.23
C LYS A 192 10.71 -11.91 16.00
N LYS A 193 10.89 -12.85 16.94
CA LYS A 193 10.09 -14.08 16.98
C LYS A 193 8.61 -13.72 17.12
N MET A 194 7.75 -14.55 16.54
CA MET A 194 6.31 -14.30 16.49
C MET A 194 5.76 -13.96 17.88
N GLY A 195 5.05 -12.84 17.99
CA GLY A 195 4.15 -12.61 19.12
C GLY A 195 2.88 -13.43 18.94
N ASN A 196 2.24 -13.82 20.05
CA ASN A 196 0.83 -14.22 20.02
C ASN A 196 0.02 -12.97 19.70
N SER A 197 -0.21 -12.73 18.41
CA SER A 197 -1.02 -11.60 17.98
C SER A 197 -2.48 -11.93 18.30
N GLU A 198 -3.09 -11.13 19.18
CA GLU A 198 -4.51 -11.19 19.45
C GLU A 198 -5.27 -10.82 18.16
N THR A 199 -6.28 -11.62 17.84
CA THR A 199 -7.18 -11.32 16.73
C THR A 199 -7.87 -9.99 17.01
N VAL A 200 -7.49 -8.93 16.29
CA VAL A 200 -8.22 -7.65 16.34
C VAL A 200 -9.68 -7.91 16.02
N ASN A 201 -10.55 -7.52 16.95
CA ASN A 201 -12.00 -7.64 16.84
C ASN A 201 -12.46 -6.78 15.65
N ARG A 202 -13.07 -7.40 14.63
CA ARG A 202 -13.35 -6.74 13.36
C ARG A 202 -14.80 -6.28 13.32
N ASN A 203 -15.01 -5.04 12.89
CA ASN A 203 -16.34 -4.54 12.58
C ASN A 203 -17.01 -5.43 11.53
N PRO A 204 -18.32 -5.70 11.65
CA PRO A 204 -19.06 -6.44 10.63
C PRO A 204 -18.98 -5.70 9.29
N ILE A 205 -18.76 -6.46 8.21
CA ILE A 205 -18.79 -5.94 6.85
C ILE A 205 -20.23 -5.53 6.56
N ASP A 206 -20.44 -4.31 6.07
CA ASP A 206 -21.74 -3.87 5.57
C ASP A 206 -22.25 -4.89 4.53
N PRO A 207 -23.39 -5.58 4.76
CA PRO A 207 -23.86 -6.65 3.90
C PRO A 207 -24.22 -6.17 2.48
N ASN A 208 -24.37 -4.86 2.29
CA ASN A 208 -24.66 -4.25 0.99
C ASN A 208 -23.41 -4.11 0.11
N ILE A 209 -22.20 -4.28 0.67
CA ILE A 209 -20.94 -4.18 -0.08
C ILE A 209 -20.85 -5.30 -1.13
N ILE A 210 -20.51 -4.93 -2.35
CA ILE A 210 -20.24 -5.89 -3.42
C ILE A 210 -18.84 -6.45 -3.24
N THR A 211 -18.75 -7.64 -2.64
CA THR A 211 -17.47 -8.27 -2.24
C THR A 211 -16.81 -9.14 -3.32
N LYS A 212 -17.53 -9.44 -4.41
CA LYS A 212 -17.05 -10.26 -5.53
C LYS A 212 -17.29 -9.54 -6.85
N TRP A 213 -16.25 -9.54 -7.67
CA TRP A 213 -16.25 -8.91 -8.99
C TRP A 213 -15.61 -9.85 -10.00
N ASP A 214 -16.16 -9.89 -11.20
CA ASP A 214 -15.54 -10.50 -12.37
C ASP A 214 -14.78 -9.41 -13.12
N ILE A 215 -13.46 -9.53 -13.24
CA ILE A 215 -12.64 -8.54 -13.96
C ILE A 215 -12.03 -9.13 -15.24
N THR A 216 -11.86 -8.29 -16.26
CA THR A 216 -11.10 -8.64 -17.47
C THR A 216 -9.61 -8.41 -17.27
N LYS A 217 -8.79 -8.83 -18.24
CA LYS A 217 -7.39 -8.37 -18.32
C LYS A 217 -7.31 -6.86 -18.48
N ALA A 218 -6.20 -6.26 -18.07
CA ALA A 218 -5.88 -4.87 -18.34
C ALA A 218 -5.60 -4.68 -19.84
N LYS A 219 -6.09 -3.58 -20.41
CA LYS A 219 -5.88 -3.19 -21.81
C LYS A 219 -5.64 -1.68 -21.90
N PRO A 220 -4.85 -1.20 -22.87
CA PRO A 220 -4.73 0.23 -23.14
C PRO A 220 -6.09 0.87 -23.39
N TYR A 221 -6.32 2.03 -22.76
CA TYR A 221 -7.52 2.81 -22.96
C TYR A 221 -7.33 3.88 -24.03
N LYS A 222 -8.31 4.00 -24.92
CA LYS A 222 -8.43 5.12 -25.86
C LYS A 222 -9.88 5.60 -25.84
N GLU A 223 -10.06 6.89 -25.61
CA GLU A 223 -11.39 7.51 -25.60
C GLU A 223 -12.14 7.22 -26.91
N GLY A 224 -13.41 6.83 -26.80
CA GLY A 224 -14.26 6.49 -27.95
C GLY A 224 -14.03 5.12 -28.59
N ALA A 225 -13.03 4.34 -28.15
CA ALA A 225 -12.72 3.02 -28.74
C ALA A 225 -13.46 1.84 -28.09
N LEU A 226 -14.26 2.08 -27.04
CA LEU A 226 -14.97 1.03 -26.32
C LEU A 226 -16.36 0.78 -26.94
N HIS A 227 -16.61 -0.47 -27.33
CA HIS A 227 -17.91 -0.94 -27.78
C HIS A 227 -18.45 -1.99 -26.80
N PHE A 228 -19.69 -1.81 -26.32
CA PHE A 228 -20.29 -2.70 -25.33
C PHE A 228 -20.40 -4.15 -25.83
N ASP A 229 -20.66 -4.35 -27.12
CA ASP A 229 -20.79 -5.69 -27.71
C ASP A 229 -19.52 -6.54 -27.56
N ASP A 230 -18.36 -5.90 -27.44
CA ASP A 230 -17.09 -6.59 -27.22
C ASP A 230 -16.95 -7.16 -25.80
N PHE A 231 -17.72 -6.67 -24.82
CA PHE A 231 -17.64 -7.11 -23.42
C PHE A 231 -18.02 -8.59 -23.30
N SER A 232 -18.89 -9.09 -24.19
CA SER A 232 -19.29 -10.50 -24.26
C SER A 232 -18.18 -11.43 -24.77
N LYS A 233 -17.18 -10.87 -25.48
CA LYS A 233 -16.04 -11.61 -26.04
C LYS A 233 -14.86 -11.68 -25.07
N GLU A 234 -14.91 -10.89 -24.00
CA GLU A 234 -13.87 -10.85 -22.98
C GLU A 234 -13.85 -12.12 -22.13
N LYS A 235 -12.67 -12.42 -21.60
CA LYS A 235 -12.51 -13.43 -20.56
C LYS A 235 -12.47 -12.75 -19.20
N TYR A 236 -13.35 -13.19 -18.31
CA TYR A 236 -13.44 -12.69 -16.95
C TYR A 236 -12.81 -13.67 -15.97
N SER A 237 -12.22 -13.11 -14.92
CA SER A 237 -11.76 -13.86 -13.75
C SER A 237 -12.35 -13.24 -12.48
N THR A 238 -12.91 -14.08 -11.62
CA THR A 238 -13.49 -13.64 -10.35
C THR A 238 -12.41 -13.27 -9.34
N VAL A 239 -12.56 -12.11 -8.73
CA VAL A 239 -11.70 -11.56 -7.68
C VAL A 239 -12.57 -11.09 -6.50
N THR A 240 -11.92 -10.82 -5.36
CA THR A 240 -12.59 -10.43 -4.12
C THR A 240 -12.08 -9.09 -3.63
N THR A 241 -12.94 -8.36 -2.92
CA THR A 241 -12.55 -7.12 -2.26
C THR A 241 -11.73 -7.41 -1.00
N GLU A 242 -11.03 -6.38 -0.53
CA GLU A 242 -10.63 -6.30 0.87
C GLU A 242 -11.85 -6.27 1.79
N LYS A 243 -11.62 -6.43 3.09
CA LYS A 243 -12.69 -6.38 4.11
C LYS A 243 -13.39 -5.01 4.18
N SER A 244 -12.69 -3.95 3.77
CA SER A 244 -13.25 -2.60 3.64
C SER A 244 -14.25 -2.47 2.48
N GLY A 245 -14.33 -3.46 1.59
CA GLY A 245 -15.09 -3.40 0.34
C GLY A 245 -14.30 -2.86 -0.85
N LEU A 246 -13.09 -2.35 -0.64
CA LEU A 246 -12.20 -1.93 -1.72
C LEU A 246 -11.81 -3.13 -2.59
N LEU A 247 -11.98 -3.05 -3.90
CA LEU A 247 -11.36 -3.92 -4.89
C LEU A 247 -10.04 -3.29 -5.34
N PRO A 248 -8.87 -3.74 -4.84
CA PRO A 248 -7.57 -3.24 -5.29
C PRO A 248 -7.19 -3.91 -6.62
N ILE A 249 -7.68 -3.38 -7.74
CA ILE A 249 -7.42 -3.92 -9.09
C ILE A 249 -5.91 -4.04 -9.36
N SER A 250 -5.09 -3.09 -8.88
CA SER A 250 -3.62 -3.14 -8.97
C SER A 250 -3.00 -4.43 -8.42
N LYS A 251 -3.65 -5.10 -7.45
CA LYS A 251 -3.21 -6.38 -6.89
C LYS A 251 -3.33 -7.54 -7.88
N TYR A 252 -4.31 -7.46 -8.78
CA TYR A 252 -4.67 -8.54 -9.71
C TYR A 252 -4.14 -8.29 -11.12
N LEU A 253 -4.04 -7.03 -11.53
CA LEU A 253 -3.68 -6.65 -12.89
C LEU A 253 -2.43 -5.77 -12.90
N LYS A 254 -1.60 -5.98 -13.91
CA LYS A 254 -0.47 -5.12 -14.25
C LYS A 254 -0.86 -4.25 -15.45
N LYS A 255 -0.66 -2.94 -15.32
CA LYS A 255 -0.81 -1.98 -16.42
C LYS A 255 0.33 -2.07 -17.42
N THR A 256 0.09 -1.56 -18.63
CA THR A 256 1.08 -1.48 -19.71
C THR A 256 2.23 -0.54 -19.39
N SER A 257 1.99 0.49 -18.58
CA SER A 257 3.01 1.40 -18.06
C SER A 257 2.83 1.62 -16.56
N SER A 258 3.94 1.90 -15.87
CA SER A 258 3.97 2.28 -14.46
C SER A 258 5.20 3.15 -14.17
N GLY A 259 5.19 3.85 -13.03
CA GLY A 259 6.27 4.77 -12.65
C GLY A 259 5.83 6.23 -12.70
N ASN A 260 6.48 7.05 -13.53
CA ASN A 260 6.24 8.48 -13.59
C ASN A 260 4.82 8.78 -14.10
N PHE A 261 4.02 9.47 -13.29
CA PHE A 261 2.64 9.84 -13.63
C PHE A 261 2.52 10.54 -14.99
N GLU A 262 3.48 11.39 -15.38
CA GLU A 262 3.38 12.13 -16.65
C GLU A 262 3.64 11.24 -17.88
N GLU A 263 4.39 10.14 -17.72
CA GLU A 263 4.77 9.22 -18.79
C GLU A 263 3.82 8.03 -18.92
N ASN A 264 3.00 7.76 -17.91
CA ASN A 264 2.05 6.66 -17.93
C ASN A 264 0.92 6.89 -18.93
N THR A 265 0.49 5.80 -19.56
CA THR A 265 -0.72 5.69 -20.35
C THR A 265 -1.91 5.28 -19.49
N GLU A 266 -3.12 5.55 -19.98
CA GLU A 266 -4.34 5.04 -19.35
C GLU A 266 -4.57 3.60 -19.80
N ASP A 267 -4.85 2.73 -18.84
CA ASP A 267 -5.33 1.37 -19.06
C ASP A 267 -6.72 1.22 -18.47
N TYR A 268 -7.49 0.23 -18.94
CA TYR A 268 -8.79 -0.10 -18.39
C TYR A 268 -8.96 -1.60 -18.13
N THR A 269 -9.90 -1.92 -17.26
CA THR A 269 -10.46 -3.25 -17.03
C THR A 269 -11.97 -3.08 -16.87
N ILE A 270 -12.71 -4.13 -17.18
CA ILE A 270 -14.15 -4.18 -16.96
C ILE A 270 -14.39 -5.00 -15.69
N ALA A 271 -14.84 -4.35 -14.62
CA ALA A 271 -15.33 -5.01 -13.42
C ALA A 271 -16.85 -5.24 -13.56
N SER A 272 -17.29 -6.48 -13.46
CA SER A 272 -18.69 -6.86 -13.64
C SER A 272 -19.24 -7.63 -12.44
N THR A 273 -20.54 -7.48 -12.22
CA THR A 273 -21.30 -8.31 -11.29
C THR A 273 -22.74 -8.45 -11.78
N THR A 274 -23.42 -9.51 -11.35
CA THR A 274 -24.82 -9.78 -11.68
C THR A 274 -25.69 -9.48 -10.47
N ILE A 275 -26.69 -8.62 -10.64
CA ILE A 275 -27.67 -8.25 -9.63
C ILE A 275 -28.97 -8.98 -9.94
N HIS A 276 -29.42 -9.83 -9.03
CA HIS A 276 -30.73 -10.47 -9.14
C HIS A 276 -31.82 -9.60 -8.49
N SER A 277 -32.94 -9.45 -9.18
CA SER A 277 -34.12 -8.74 -8.66
C SER A 277 -35.40 -9.54 -8.90
N ASN A 278 -36.28 -9.57 -7.90
CA ASN A 278 -37.52 -10.35 -7.94
C ASN A 278 -38.66 -9.63 -8.70
N ASN A 279 -38.54 -8.32 -8.91
CA ASN A 279 -39.52 -7.45 -9.56
C ASN A 279 -38.81 -6.34 -10.35
N GLY A 280 -39.57 -5.47 -11.01
CA GLY A 280 -38.99 -4.20 -11.47
C GLY A 280 -38.84 -3.29 -10.25
N GLU A 281 -37.62 -2.90 -9.91
CA GLU A 281 -37.33 -2.06 -8.76
C GLU A 281 -36.18 -1.09 -9.06
N THR A 282 -36.02 -0.09 -8.20
CA THR A 282 -34.87 0.81 -8.25
C THR A 282 -34.05 0.62 -6.98
N LYS A 283 -32.76 0.31 -7.15
CA LYS A 283 -31.81 0.19 -6.03
C LYS A 283 -30.79 1.32 -6.07
N LEU A 284 -30.32 1.72 -4.89
CA LEU A 284 -29.28 2.73 -4.78
C LEU A 284 -27.92 2.05 -4.90
N PHE A 285 -27.15 2.42 -5.92
CA PHE A 285 -25.77 2.02 -6.11
C PHE A 285 -24.86 3.15 -5.64
N THR A 286 -24.18 2.92 -4.52
CA THR A 286 -23.21 3.84 -3.95
C THR A 286 -21.81 3.31 -4.24
N PHE A 287 -20.94 4.13 -4.83
CA PHE A 287 -19.64 3.67 -5.33
C PHE A 287 -18.60 4.79 -5.43
N ASP A 288 -17.34 4.38 -5.59
CA ASP A 288 -16.26 5.28 -5.98
C ASP A 288 -15.12 4.50 -6.65
N TYR A 289 -14.22 5.19 -7.34
CA TYR A 289 -13.32 4.59 -8.32
C TYR A 289 -12.02 5.37 -8.46
N SER A 290 -10.97 4.68 -8.90
CA SER A 290 -9.73 5.34 -9.31
C SER A 290 -9.89 6.01 -10.66
N ASP A 291 -9.27 7.17 -10.81
CA ASP A 291 -9.10 7.94 -12.04
C ASP A 291 -10.33 8.19 -12.90
N LYS A 292 -10.82 7.23 -13.70
CA LYS A 292 -12.07 7.40 -14.46
C LYS A 292 -12.92 6.13 -14.44
N ILE A 293 -14.21 6.32 -14.66
CA ILE A 293 -15.16 5.21 -14.76
C ILE A 293 -16.20 5.43 -15.86
N ILE A 294 -16.67 4.34 -16.44
CA ILE A 294 -17.93 4.28 -17.19
C ILE A 294 -18.79 3.15 -16.60
N VAL A 295 -20.00 3.48 -16.15
CA VAL A 295 -20.93 2.52 -15.54
C VAL A 295 -22.02 2.18 -16.56
N TYR A 296 -22.20 0.89 -16.82
CA TYR A 296 -23.24 0.32 -17.66
C TYR A 296 -24.18 -0.55 -16.84
N LEU A 297 -25.49 -0.43 -17.09
CA LEU A 297 -26.49 -1.39 -16.63
C LEU A 297 -27.17 -2.00 -17.86
N ASN A 298 -27.09 -3.33 -18.01
CA ASN A 298 -27.69 -4.06 -19.13
C ASN A 298 -27.32 -3.45 -20.50
N GLY A 299 -26.07 -3.05 -20.67
CA GLY A 299 -25.54 -2.45 -21.91
C GLY A 299 -25.80 -0.96 -22.10
N LYS A 300 -26.60 -0.32 -21.25
CA LYS A 300 -26.83 1.13 -21.30
C LYS A 300 -25.87 1.87 -20.36
N VAL A 301 -25.16 2.86 -20.89
CA VAL A 301 -24.35 3.79 -20.07
C VAL A 301 -25.28 4.58 -19.15
N LEU A 302 -24.99 4.56 -17.85
CA LEU A 302 -25.69 5.35 -16.83
C LEU A 302 -24.83 6.49 -16.30
N PHE A 303 -23.50 6.34 -16.31
CA PHE A 303 -22.60 7.32 -15.71
C PHE A 303 -21.22 7.27 -16.36
N LYS A 304 -20.59 8.45 -16.43
CA LYS A 304 -19.17 8.64 -16.71
C LYS A 304 -18.61 9.58 -15.66
N GLY A 305 -17.42 9.28 -15.15
CA GLY A 305 -16.83 10.10 -14.09
C GLY A 305 -15.31 10.17 -14.17
N ASN A 306 -14.75 11.21 -13.57
CA ASN A 306 -13.33 11.50 -13.52
C ASN A 306 -12.93 11.94 -12.09
N ASN A 307 -12.24 11.04 -11.40
CA ASN A 307 -11.63 11.18 -10.08
C ASN A 307 -10.10 11.30 -10.15
N ALA A 308 -9.52 11.56 -11.33
CA ALA A 308 -8.07 11.43 -11.51
C ALA A 308 -7.26 12.42 -10.67
N PHE A 309 -6.04 11.99 -10.32
CA PHE A 309 -5.08 12.86 -9.65
C PHE A 309 -4.94 14.19 -10.42
N ARG A 310 -5.10 15.31 -9.71
CA ARG A 310 -5.13 16.69 -10.23
C ARG A 310 -6.28 17.05 -11.19
N ALA A 311 -7.25 16.18 -11.42
CA ALA A 311 -8.38 16.45 -12.31
C ALA A 311 -9.20 17.69 -11.89
N LYS A 312 -9.22 18.02 -10.59
CA LYS A 312 -9.92 19.19 -10.01
C LYS A 312 -8.94 20.24 -9.47
N GLY A 313 -7.70 20.28 -9.98
CA GLY A 313 -6.65 21.21 -9.58
C GLY A 313 -5.46 20.52 -8.89
N ILE A 314 -4.33 21.23 -8.77
CA ILE A 314 -3.02 20.65 -8.41
C ILE A 314 -2.94 19.92 -7.05
N GLN A 315 -3.90 20.18 -6.14
CA GLN A 315 -3.97 19.55 -4.82
C GLN A 315 -4.96 18.38 -4.76
N TYR A 316 -5.76 18.17 -5.81
CA TYR A 316 -6.77 17.10 -5.84
C TYR A 316 -6.09 15.73 -5.89
N MET A 317 -6.32 14.93 -4.86
CA MET A 317 -5.63 13.64 -4.69
C MET A 317 -6.33 12.47 -5.37
N GLY A 318 -7.64 12.54 -5.61
CA GLY A 318 -8.40 11.41 -6.18
C GLY A 318 -8.52 10.22 -5.23
N HIS A 319 -8.61 10.48 -3.92
CA HIS A 319 -8.90 9.41 -2.94
C HIS A 319 -10.28 8.80 -3.20
N ILE A 320 -10.41 7.52 -2.87
CA ILE A 320 -11.67 6.77 -2.97
C ILE A 320 -12.39 6.77 -1.61
N ASP A 321 -13.72 6.92 -1.64
CA ASP A 321 -14.58 6.78 -0.46
C ASP A 321 -15.96 6.21 -0.84
N ILE A 322 -16.41 5.18 -0.12
CA ILE A 322 -17.63 4.42 -0.44
C ILE A 322 -18.91 5.26 -0.45
N ASN A 323 -18.91 6.47 0.11
CA ASN A 323 -20.13 7.30 0.21
C ASN A 323 -20.20 8.45 -0.81
N VAL A 324 -19.28 8.52 -1.78
CA VAL A 324 -19.12 9.69 -2.66
C VAL A 324 -20.10 9.73 -3.82
N ASN A 325 -20.11 8.71 -4.70
CA ASN A 325 -20.96 8.71 -5.89
C ASN A 325 -22.20 7.84 -5.65
N LYS A 326 -23.34 8.26 -6.18
CA LYS A 326 -24.63 7.60 -6.03
C LYS A 326 -25.36 7.57 -7.37
N LEU A 327 -25.88 6.39 -7.74
CA LEU A 327 -26.71 6.19 -8.92
C LEU A 327 -27.92 5.32 -8.56
N TYR A 328 -29.09 5.70 -9.04
CA TYR A 328 -30.28 4.85 -8.95
C TYR A 328 -30.28 3.88 -10.13
N LEU A 329 -30.19 2.58 -9.86
CA LEU A 329 -30.19 1.53 -10.87
C LEU A 329 -31.64 1.06 -11.13
N PRO A 330 -32.21 1.30 -12.33
CA PRO A 330 -33.53 0.79 -12.68
C PRO A 330 -33.43 -0.70 -13.06
N LEU A 331 -33.55 -1.58 -12.08
CA LEU A 331 -33.45 -3.03 -12.25
C LEU A 331 -34.73 -3.59 -12.88
N LYS A 332 -34.55 -4.54 -13.79
CA LYS A 332 -35.64 -5.38 -14.31
C LYS A 332 -35.77 -6.64 -13.46
N LYS A 333 -36.95 -7.26 -13.45
CA LYS A 333 -37.12 -8.60 -12.88
C LYS A 333 -36.15 -9.58 -13.55
N GLY A 334 -35.47 -10.39 -12.75
CA GLY A 334 -34.46 -11.35 -13.19
C GLY A 334 -33.03 -10.82 -13.02
N GLU A 335 -32.16 -11.21 -13.94
CA GLU A 335 -30.74 -10.83 -13.90
C GLU A 335 -30.50 -9.45 -14.53
N ASN A 336 -29.72 -8.64 -13.83
CA ASN A 336 -29.23 -7.36 -14.33
C ASN A 336 -27.71 -7.37 -14.28
N LYS A 337 -27.06 -7.07 -15.40
CA LYS A 337 -25.60 -7.07 -15.49
C LYS A 337 -25.08 -5.65 -15.32
N LEU A 338 -24.32 -5.43 -14.25
CA LEU A 338 -23.58 -4.21 -14.00
C LEU A 338 -22.17 -4.37 -14.57
N HIS A 339 -21.70 -3.39 -15.33
CA HIS A 339 -20.30 -3.29 -15.74
C HIS A 339 -19.77 -1.92 -15.36
N CYS A 340 -18.62 -1.92 -14.70
CA CYS A 340 -17.83 -0.75 -14.38
C CYS A 340 -16.53 -0.84 -15.19
N VAL A 341 -16.42 -0.04 -16.25
CA VAL A 341 -15.14 0.15 -16.93
C VAL A 341 -14.32 1.10 -16.07
N VAL A 342 -13.33 0.57 -15.35
CA VAL A 342 -12.45 1.37 -14.49
C VAL A 342 -11.18 1.66 -15.26
N ILE A 343 -10.83 2.93 -15.42
CA ILE A 343 -9.71 3.41 -16.23
C ILE A 343 -8.73 4.10 -15.30
N ASP A 344 -7.45 3.77 -15.39
CA ASP A 344 -6.44 4.22 -14.45
C ASP A 344 -5.11 4.57 -15.14
N LYS A 345 -4.49 5.66 -14.69
CA LYS A 345 -3.20 6.16 -15.16
C LYS A 345 -2.10 5.88 -14.16
N ALA A 346 -2.27 6.24 -12.88
CA ALA A 346 -1.29 5.94 -11.84
C ALA A 346 -1.86 6.03 -10.43
N ASN A 347 -1.04 5.67 -9.44
CA ASN A 347 -1.24 5.92 -8.00
C ASN A 347 -2.26 5.00 -7.30
N GLY A 348 -2.70 3.95 -7.98
CA GLY A 348 -3.50 2.86 -7.44
C GLY A 348 -4.81 2.68 -8.16
N TRP A 349 -5.04 1.49 -8.70
CA TRP A 349 -6.22 1.17 -9.47
C TRP A 349 -7.23 0.44 -8.60
N GLY A 350 -8.41 1.04 -8.38
CA GLY A 350 -9.41 0.46 -7.51
C GLY A 350 -10.85 0.86 -7.79
N LEU A 351 -11.76 0.09 -7.18
CA LEU A 351 -13.22 0.26 -7.22
C LEU A 351 -13.77 -0.10 -5.84
N ILE A 352 -14.75 0.64 -5.35
CA ILE A 352 -15.53 0.26 -4.16
C ILE A 352 -17.01 0.50 -4.45
N ALA A 353 -17.87 -0.40 -4.00
CA ALA A 353 -19.30 -0.29 -4.30
C ALA A 353 -20.17 -1.06 -3.32
N LYS A 354 -21.36 -0.53 -3.07
CA LYS A 354 -22.47 -1.21 -2.38
C LYS A 354 -23.80 -0.98 -3.10
N LEU A 355 -24.73 -1.90 -2.87
CA LEU A 355 -26.07 -1.88 -3.42
C LEU A 355 -27.10 -1.90 -2.29
N GLU A 356 -27.89 -0.84 -2.18
CA GLU A 356 -28.85 -0.57 -1.11
C GLU A 356 -30.30 -0.61 -1.60
#